data_AF-A0A4Q0SD78-F1
#
_entry.id   AF-A0A4Q0SD78-F1
#
_cell.length_a   1.000
_cell.length_b   1.000
_cell.length_c   1.000
_cell.angle_alpha   90.00
_cell.angle_beta   90.00
_cell.angle_gamma   90.00
#
_symmetry.space_group_name_H-M   'P 1'
#
loop_
_entity.id
_entity.type
_entity.pdbx_description
1 polymer ?
#
loop_
_entity_poly.entity_id
_entity_poly.type
_entity_poly.pdbx_seq_one_letter_code
_entity_poly.pdbx_strand_id
1 'polypeptide(L)'
;MEQMIRRSTSPIAERLVRGASVVQRIRSGRANEASTPPFYQTYVLLHWQGQAEAFKTSFNKTDEDDLERRALASHSPAGEAWLRRKQNAALLHLASTLGFKRLPLAGANVIVSLSDGSIRDFLEILGFIYEAYTKRHKLDAYSQESLDKFALARTTVANEVQTNGIYRASSAYHAGVSARGERDFDVVLRLIEGLGRYAAILQSDHRDPSVMGRSERGIFQVRFEAARSERVDPAAKRERAVLNVVRQAEIAGYLRMVDPPNHDVRSDLRQGQLLRFRLHRRLAPYYGFSYRGPYEPVAVSASEIWQLCDRVSPVEPILWADSMAANPNMLDQSELSLGWDADQ
;
A
#
# COMPACT_ATOMS: atom_id res chain seq x y z
N MET A 1 7.33 -11.98 -4.86
CA MET A 1 8.03 -12.65 -3.75
C MET A 1 9.09 -13.66 -4.22
N GLU A 2 8.77 -14.66 -5.04
CA GLU A 2 9.74 -15.68 -5.49
C GLU A 2 11.04 -15.10 -6.07
N GLN A 3 10.96 -14.13 -6.99
CA GLN A 3 12.15 -13.48 -7.55
C GLN A 3 13.02 -12.78 -6.50
N MET A 4 12.42 -12.24 -5.43
CA MET A 4 13.17 -11.61 -4.34
C MET A 4 13.87 -12.67 -3.48
N ILE A 5 13.17 -13.77 -3.18
CA ILE A 5 13.72 -14.88 -2.38
C ILE A 5 14.91 -15.50 -3.12
N ARG A 6 14.77 -15.81 -4.41
CA ARG A 6 15.86 -16.39 -5.22
C ARG A 6 17.10 -15.48 -5.35
N ARG A 7 16.93 -14.16 -5.22
CA ARG A 7 18.02 -13.18 -5.29
C ARG A 7 18.63 -12.85 -3.92
N SER A 8 18.00 -13.28 -2.83
CA SER A 8 18.42 -12.97 -1.48
C SER A 8 19.35 -14.04 -0.95
N THR A 9 20.48 -13.62 -0.38
CA THR A 9 21.42 -14.49 0.36
C THR A 9 21.15 -14.46 1.87
N SER A 10 20.04 -13.86 2.31
CA SER A 10 19.69 -13.76 3.73
C SER A 10 19.32 -15.15 4.28
N PRO A 11 19.76 -15.51 5.50
CA PRO A 11 19.33 -16.73 6.18
C PRO A 11 17.80 -16.84 6.31
N ILE A 12 17.10 -15.72 6.39
CA ILE A 12 15.62 -15.67 6.44
C ILE A 12 15.02 -16.24 5.15
N ALA A 13 15.60 -15.92 3.99
CA ALA A 13 15.11 -16.40 2.70
C ALA A 13 15.27 -17.92 2.58
N GLU A 14 16.40 -18.48 3.01
CA GLU A 14 16.62 -19.94 3.02
C GLU A 14 15.67 -20.66 3.98
N ARG A 15 15.47 -20.13 5.19
CA ARG A 15 14.50 -20.66 6.16
C ARG A 15 13.09 -20.65 5.58
N LEU A 16 12.71 -19.59 4.88
CA LEU A 16 11.42 -19.47 4.21
C LEU A 16 11.25 -20.49 3.08
N VAL A 17 12.31 -20.77 2.30
CA VAL A 17 12.29 -21.81 1.26
C VAL A 17 12.01 -23.19 1.87
N ARG A 18 12.70 -23.55 2.95
CA ARG A 18 12.46 -24.81 3.65
C ARG A 18 11.04 -24.90 4.19
N GLY A 19 10.55 -23.84 4.83
CA GLY A 19 9.18 -23.78 5.33
C GLY A 19 8.13 -23.91 4.22
N ALA A 20 8.38 -23.31 3.05
CA ALA A 20 7.45 -23.36 1.92
C ALA A 20 7.24 -24.78 1.42
N SER A 21 8.28 -25.62 1.41
CA SER A 21 8.16 -27.04 1.10
C SER A 21 7.29 -27.80 2.11
N VAL A 22 7.34 -27.44 3.39
CA VAL A 22 6.45 -28.03 4.42
C VAL A 22 4.99 -27.67 4.15
N VAL A 23 4.70 -26.38 3.97
CA VAL A 23 3.34 -25.88 3.73
C VAL A 23 2.76 -26.43 2.41
N GLN A 24 3.59 -26.56 1.38
CA GLN A 24 3.18 -27.12 0.09
C GLN A 24 2.75 -28.60 0.20
N ARG A 25 3.49 -29.42 0.96
CA ARG A 25 3.14 -30.83 1.21
C ARG A 25 1.78 -30.96 1.88
N ILE A 26 1.51 -30.14 2.89
CA ILE A 26 0.25 -30.16 3.63
C ILE A 26 -0.92 -29.75 2.74
N ARG A 27 -0.75 -28.69 1.93
CA ARG A 27 -1.85 -28.14 1.11
C ARG A 27 -2.16 -28.94 -0.13
N SER A 28 -1.16 -29.53 -0.77
CA SER A 28 -1.32 -30.21 -2.05
C SER A 28 -1.42 -31.72 -1.94
N GLY A 29 -1.21 -32.30 -0.74
CA GLY A 29 -1.18 -33.75 -0.49
C GLY A 29 -0.02 -34.50 -1.18
N ARG A 30 0.63 -33.88 -2.17
CA ARG A 30 1.86 -34.29 -2.85
C ARG A 30 2.72 -33.05 -3.12
N ALA A 31 4.03 -33.20 -3.08
CA ALA A 31 4.97 -32.19 -3.56
C ALA A 31 4.89 -32.14 -5.09
N ASN A 32 3.86 -31.50 -5.65
CA ASN A 32 3.82 -31.21 -7.07
C ASN A 32 4.84 -30.09 -7.35
N GLU A 33 6.00 -30.45 -7.93
CA GLU A 33 7.09 -29.52 -8.28
C GLU A 33 6.65 -28.41 -9.27
N ALA A 34 5.51 -28.60 -9.96
CA ALA A 34 4.99 -27.66 -10.94
C ALA A 34 4.23 -26.45 -10.35
N SER A 35 3.86 -26.46 -9.06
CA SER A 35 3.15 -25.32 -8.45
C SER A 35 4.13 -24.34 -7.80
N THR A 36 3.89 -23.03 -8.01
CA THR A 36 4.68 -21.97 -7.37
C THR A 36 4.66 -22.18 -5.84
N PRO A 37 5.82 -22.23 -5.18
CA PRO A 37 5.87 -22.49 -3.75
C PRO A 37 5.07 -21.45 -2.95
N PRO A 38 4.39 -21.84 -1.85
CA PRO A 38 3.48 -20.98 -1.09
C PRO A 38 4.26 -20.03 -0.15
N PHE A 39 5.17 -19.23 -0.69
CA PHE A 39 6.06 -18.35 0.07
C PHE A 39 5.29 -17.33 0.92
N TYR A 40 4.22 -16.73 0.37
CA TYR A 40 3.41 -15.77 1.10
C TYR A 40 2.75 -16.40 2.33
N GLN A 41 2.09 -17.54 2.13
CA GLN A 41 1.39 -18.25 3.18
C GLN A 41 2.36 -18.71 4.26
N THR A 42 3.50 -19.24 3.85
CA THR A 42 4.56 -19.66 4.77
C THR A 42 5.06 -18.49 5.62
N TYR A 43 5.34 -17.34 4.99
CA TYR A 43 5.83 -16.17 5.69
C TYR A 43 4.82 -15.66 6.74
N VAL A 44 3.53 -15.61 6.39
CA VAL A 44 2.47 -15.22 7.32
C VAL A 44 2.39 -16.20 8.50
N LEU A 45 2.38 -17.51 8.23
CA LEU A 45 2.24 -18.54 9.26
C LEU A 45 3.43 -18.58 10.23
N LEU A 46 4.65 -18.30 9.76
CA LEU A 46 5.85 -18.23 10.61
C LEU A 46 5.77 -17.08 11.62
N HIS A 47 5.14 -15.96 11.27
CA HIS A 47 4.99 -14.80 12.16
C HIS A 47 3.70 -14.83 12.99
N TRP A 48 2.74 -15.67 12.63
CA TRP A 48 1.42 -15.73 13.25
C TRP A 48 1.45 -16.34 14.65
N GLN A 49 0.85 -15.67 15.65
CA GLN A 49 0.82 -16.12 17.04
C GLN A 49 -0.46 -16.89 17.42
N GLY A 50 -1.33 -17.19 16.45
CA GLY A 50 -2.57 -17.96 16.68
C GLY A 50 -3.83 -17.13 16.85
N GLN A 51 -3.72 -15.81 17.01
CA GLN A 51 -4.86 -14.87 16.93
C GLN A 51 -4.80 -14.06 15.62
N ALA A 52 -5.95 -13.68 15.07
CA ALA A 52 -6.07 -13.13 13.71
C ALA A 52 -5.15 -11.94 13.41
N GLU A 53 -4.86 -11.12 14.43
CA GLU A 53 -4.11 -9.87 14.34
C GLU A 53 -2.79 -9.89 15.14
N ALA A 54 -2.47 -11.01 15.79
CA ALA A 54 -1.27 -11.14 16.62
C ALA A 54 -0.10 -11.72 15.81
N PHE A 55 0.89 -10.86 15.55
CA PHE A 55 2.07 -11.20 14.76
C PHE A 55 3.37 -10.84 15.48
N LYS A 56 4.42 -11.63 15.23
CA LYS A 56 5.79 -11.31 15.59
C LYS A 56 6.45 -10.51 14.46
N THR A 57 7.51 -9.78 14.79
CA THR A 57 8.39 -9.10 13.81
C THR A 57 9.45 -10.03 13.22
N SER A 58 9.74 -11.14 13.90
CA SER A 58 10.67 -12.18 13.44
C SER A 58 10.21 -13.56 13.90
N PHE A 59 10.71 -14.62 13.24
CA PHE A 59 10.39 -16.01 13.57
C PHE A 59 11.66 -16.80 13.97
N ASN A 60 11.51 -17.67 14.96
CA ASN A 60 12.60 -18.48 15.50
C ASN A 60 12.44 -19.97 15.14
N LYS A 61 13.25 -20.84 15.75
CA LYS A 61 13.20 -22.29 15.47
C LYS A 61 11.89 -22.92 15.91
N THR A 62 11.36 -22.51 17.06
CA THR A 62 10.06 -22.98 17.56
C THR A 62 8.92 -22.65 16.59
N ASP A 63 8.94 -21.48 15.97
CA ASP A 63 7.95 -21.10 14.94
C ASP A 63 8.03 -21.98 13.69
N GLU A 64 9.24 -22.44 13.32
CA GLU A 64 9.40 -23.41 12.22
C GLU A 64 8.88 -24.79 12.59
N ASP A 65 9.13 -25.23 13.82
CA ASP A 65 8.72 -26.55 14.30
C ASP A 65 7.18 -26.63 14.45
N ASP A 66 6.54 -25.51 14.80
CA ASP A 66 5.08 -25.37 14.87
C ASP A 66 4.41 -25.09 13.52
N LEU A 67 5.17 -24.87 12.43
CA LEU A 67 4.66 -24.44 11.12
C LEU A 67 3.62 -25.43 10.56
N GLU A 68 3.85 -26.72 10.72
CA GLU A 68 2.93 -27.77 10.26
C GLU A 68 1.58 -27.68 10.97
N ARG A 69 1.58 -27.50 12.29
CA ARG A 69 0.37 -27.31 13.10
C ARG A 69 -0.42 -26.08 12.63
N ARG A 70 0.28 -24.95 12.42
CA ARG A 70 -0.35 -23.69 11.94
C ARG A 70 -0.89 -23.83 10.51
N ALA A 71 -0.16 -24.51 9.63
CA ALA A 71 -0.59 -24.76 8.27
C ALA A 71 -1.89 -25.58 8.23
N LEU A 72 -1.97 -26.66 9.02
CA LEU A 72 -3.19 -27.48 9.17
C LEU A 72 -4.36 -26.66 9.72
N ALA A 73 -4.15 -25.86 10.77
CA ALA A 73 -5.19 -25.02 11.36
C ALA A 73 -5.74 -23.98 10.36
N SER A 74 -4.90 -23.48 9.45
CA SER A 74 -5.29 -22.52 8.41
C SER A 74 -5.85 -23.16 7.12
N HIS A 75 -5.93 -24.50 7.06
CA HIS A 75 -6.38 -25.24 5.88
C HIS A 75 -7.91 -25.35 5.82
N SER A 76 -8.58 -24.21 5.97
CA SER A 76 -10.03 -24.06 5.81
C SER A 76 -10.31 -22.94 4.79
N PRO A 77 -11.49 -22.91 4.13
CA PRO A 77 -11.83 -21.83 3.20
C PRO A 77 -11.72 -20.42 3.83
N ALA A 78 -12.10 -20.30 5.10
CA ALA A 78 -11.97 -19.06 5.87
C ALA A 78 -10.49 -18.71 6.12
N GLY A 79 -9.67 -19.69 6.52
CA GLY A 79 -8.23 -19.52 6.70
C GLY A 79 -7.50 -19.12 5.41
N GLU A 80 -7.90 -19.68 4.27
CA GLU A 80 -7.35 -19.31 2.96
C GLU A 80 -7.77 -17.90 2.52
N ALA A 81 -9.01 -17.50 2.77
CA ALA A 81 -9.45 -16.13 2.54
C ALA A 81 -8.68 -15.14 3.42
N TRP A 82 -8.48 -15.46 4.70
CA TRP A 82 -7.66 -14.68 5.63
C TRP A 82 -6.21 -14.56 5.13
N LEU A 83 -5.56 -15.66 4.76
CA LEU A 83 -4.20 -15.64 4.19
C LEU A 83 -4.11 -14.77 2.93
N ARG A 84 -5.10 -14.84 2.03
CA ARG A 84 -5.16 -13.98 0.82
C ARG A 84 -5.24 -12.48 1.14
N ARG A 85 -5.84 -12.09 2.26
CA ARG A 85 -5.86 -10.68 2.69
C ARG A 85 -4.47 -10.23 3.16
N LYS A 86 -3.72 -11.09 3.85
CA LYS A 86 -2.39 -10.76 4.40
C LYS A 86 -1.23 -10.86 3.38
N GLN A 87 -1.46 -11.36 2.16
CA GLN A 87 -0.40 -11.58 1.15
C GLN A 87 0.43 -10.33 0.82
N ASN A 88 -0.22 -9.17 0.64
CA ASN A 88 0.48 -7.93 0.30
C ASN A 88 1.25 -7.35 1.49
N ALA A 89 0.67 -7.40 2.69
CA ALA A 89 1.38 -7.03 3.91
C ALA A 89 2.64 -7.90 4.09
N ALA A 90 2.51 -9.22 3.88
CA ALA A 90 3.66 -10.13 3.88
C ALA A 90 4.69 -9.79 2.80
N LEU A 91 4.27 -9.37 1.60
CA LEU A 91 5.18 -8.90 0.55
C LEU A 91 6.01 -7.72 1.01
N LEU A 92 5.35 -6.68 1.53
CA LEU A 92 5.96 -5.43 1.95
C LEU A 92 6.85 -5.63 3.16
N HIS A 93 6.36 -6.37 4.16
CA HIS A 93 7.12 -6.72 5.35
C HIS A 93 8.38 -7.52 5.00
N LEU A 94 8.27 -8.54 4.12
CA LEU A 94 9.45 -9.30 3.67
C LEU A 94 10.40 -8.43 2.85
N ALA A 95 9.89 -7.56 1.98
CA ALA A 95 10.73 -6.67 1.18
C ALA A 95 11.56 -5.74 2.08
N SER A 96 10.91 -5.14 3.08
CA SER A 96 11.54 -4.29 4.10
C SER A 96 12.57 -5.07 4.91
N THR A 97 12.20 -6.27 5.39
CA THR A 97 13.11 -7.17 6.13
C THR A 97 14.37 -7.51 5.33
N LEU A 98 14.24 -7.74 4.02
CA LEU A 98 15.33 -8.11 3.13
C LEU A 98 16.05 -6.89 2.51
N GLY A 99 15.65 -5.66 2.82
CA GLY A 99 16.25 -4.44 2.26
C GLY A 99 15.91 -4.15 0.79
N PHE A 100 14.88 -4.78 0.23
CA PHE A 100 14.43 -4.50 -1.13
C PHE A 100 13.62 -3.21 -1.18
N LYS A 101 14.16 -2.18 -1.83
CA LYS A 101 13.44 -0.92 -2.08
C LYS A 101 12.47 -0.99 -3.27
N ARG A 102 12.67 -1.92 -4.20
CA ARG A 102 11.85 -2.09 -5.40
C ARG A 102 11.24 -3.48 -5.45
N LEU A 103 9.90 -3.53 -5.51
CA LEU A 103 9.14 -4.76 -5.61
C LEU A 103 9.05 -5.23 -7.07
N PRO A 104 9.06 -6.55 -7.33
CA PRO A 104 8.77 -7.08 -8.65
C PRO A 104 7.27 -6.96 -8.94
N LEU A 105 6.89 -5.86 -9.60
CA LEU A 105 5.51 -5.55 -10.00
C LEU A 105 5.30 -5.98 -11.46
N ALA A 106 4.39 -6.92 -11.69
CA ALA A 106 4.05 -7.41 -13.03
C ALA A 106 2.65 -8.04 -13.04
N GLY A 107 2.06 -8.10 -14.23
CA GLY A 107 0.76 -8.73 -14.49
C GLY A 107 -0.40 -7.74 -14.55
N ALA A 108 -1.46 -8.14 -15.27
CA ALA A 108 -2.63 -7.31 -15.54
C ALA A 108 -3.31 -6.82 -14.25
N ASN A 109 -3.45 -7.69 -13.24
CA ASN A 109 -4.08 -7.32 -11.97
C ASN A 109 -3.34 -6.17 -11.26
N VAL A 110 -2.02 -6.10 -11.36
CA VAL A 110 -1.22 -5.01 -10.77
C VAL A 110 -1.51 -3.71 -11.53
N ILE A 111 -1.48 -3.75 -12.86
CA ILE A 111 -1.74 -2.57 -13.71
C ILE A 111 -3.15 -2.04 -13.47
N VAL A 112 -4.16 -2.91 -13.49
CA VAL A 112 -5.56 -2.56 -13.20
C VAL A 112 -5.70 -1.95 -11.80
N SER A 113 -5.07 -2.55 -10.79
CA SER A 113 -5.13 -2.01 -9.42
C SER A 113 -4.51 -0.61 -9.31
N LEU A 114 -3.34 -0.41 -9.94
CA LEU A 114 -2.64 0.88 -9.96
C LEU A 114 -3.40 1.97 -10.73
N SER A 115 -4.18 1.56 -11.73
CA SER A 115 -5.02 2.46 -12.54
C SER A 115 -6.20 3.02 -11.75
N ASP A 116 -6.55 2.41 -10.61
CA ASP A 116 -7.55 2.92 -9.67
C ASP A 116 -8.91 3.24 -10.33
N GLY A 117 -9.32 2.43 -11.31
CA GLY A 117 -10.56 2.60 -12.08
C GLY A 117 -10.50 3.62 -13.23
N SER A 118 -9.34 4.22 -13.50
CA SER A 118 -9.14 5.22 -14.56
C SER A 118 -8.50 4.61 -15.81
N ILE A 119 -9.21 4.69 -16.95
CA ILE A 119 -8.67 4.23 -18.24
C ILE A 119 -7.46 5.04 -18.70
N ARG A 120 -7.40 6.34 -18.37
CA ARG A 120 -6.25 7.20 -18.68
C ARG A 120 -5.00 6.69 -17.98
N ASP A 121 -5.10 6.42 -16.67
CA ASP A 121 -3.98 5.91 -15.89
C ASP A 121 -3.54 4.52 -16.37
N PHE A 122 -4.50 3.67 -16.76
CA PHE A 122 -4.22 2.37 -17.35
C PHE A 122 -3.40 2.49 -18.65
N LEU A 123 -3.83 3.34 -19.57
CA LEU A 123 -3.14 3.56 -20.85
C LEU A 123 -1.77 4.21 -20.66
N GLU A 124 -1.63 5.15 -19.71
CA GLU A 124 -0.34 5.76 -19.39
C GLU A 124 0.64 4.73 -18.83
N ILE A 125 0.22 3.89 -17.88
CA ILE A 125 1.06 2.80 -17.34
C ILE A 125 1.48 1.85 -18.46
N LEU A 126 0.54 1.45 -19.33
CA LEU A 126 0.86 0.62 -20.49
C LEU A 126 1.82 1.31 -21.46
N GLY A 127 1.67 2.62 -21.68
CA GLY A 127 2.59 3.41 -22.49
C GLY A 127 4.03 3.32 -22.00
N PHE A 128 4.25 3.48 -20.69
CA PHE A 128 5.59 3.32 -20.11
C PHE A 128 6.14 1.88 -20.20
N ILE A 129 5.28 0.86 -20.11
CA ILE A 129 5.67 -0.54 -20.32
C ILE A 129 6.03 -0.78 -21.79
N TYR A 130 5.26 -0.23 -22.72
CA TYR A 130 5.50 -0.29 -24.15
C TYR A 130 6.81 0.40 -24.53
N GLU A 131 7.10 1.59 -24.01
CA GLU A 131 8.41 2.25 -24.20
C GLU A 131 9.58 1.38 -23.70
N ALA A 132 9.40 0.73 -22.55
CA ALA A 132 10.43 -0.16 -22.02
C ALA A 132 10.60 -1.42 -22.89
N TYR A 133 9.50 -1.92 -23.46
CA TYR A 133 9.49 -3.05 -24.39
C TYR A 133 10.21 -2.70 -25.69
N THR A 134 9.84 -1.61 -26.35
CA THR A 134 10.45 -1.19 -27.63
C THR A 134 11.94 -0.92 -27.46
N LYS A 135 12.35 -0.27 -26.37
CA LYS A 135 13.77 -0.07 -26.03
C LYS A 135 14.53 -1.39 -25.87
N ARG A 136 13.96 -2.39 -25.17
CA ARG A 136 14.59 -3.70 -24.98
C ARG A 136 14.74 -4.46 -26.31
N HIS A 137 13.73 -4.37 -27.16
CA HIS A 137 13.69 -5.07 -28.44
C HIS A 137 14.31 -4.26 -29.61
N LYS A 138 14.86 -3.06 -29.33
CA LYS A 138 15.43 -2.14 -30.32
C LYS A 138 14.47 -1.84 -31.48
N LEU A 139 13.19 -1.67 -31.14
CA LEU A 139 12.13 -1.33 -32.09
C LEU A 139 11.92 0.19 -32.13
N ASP A 140 11.50 0.72 -33.28
CA ASP A 140 11.03 2.10 -33.37
C ASP A 140 9.66 2.24 -32.68
N ALA A 141 9.61 3.04 -31.62
CA ALA A 141 8.43 3.20 -30.77
C ALA A 141 7.21 3.81 -31.49
N TYR A 142 7.43 4.52 -32.60
CA TYR A 142 6.37 5.17 -33.38
C TYR A 142 5.89 4.32 -34.57
N SER A 143 6.47 3.14 -34.78
CA SER A 143 6.08 2.24 -35.87
C SER A 143 4.86 1.40 -35.50
N GLN A 144 3.89 1.27 -36.43
CA GLN A 144 2.74 0.37 -36.26
C GLN A 144 3.17 -1.08 -36.01
N GLU A 145 4.26 -1.52 -36.67
CA GLU A 145 4.81 -2.87 -36.51
C GLU A 145 5.21 -3.15 -35.05
N SER A 146 5.81 -2.18 -34.36
CA SER A 146 6.20 -2.35 -32.96
C SER A 146 5.01 -2.42 -32.02
N LEU A 147 3.95 -1.65 -32.31
CA LEU A 147 2.69 -1.70 -31.57
C LEU A 147 2.00 -3.05 -31.76
N ASP A 148 1.93 -3.55 -32.99
CA ASP A 148 1.35 -4.85 -33.30
C ASP A 148 2.12 -5.98 -32.61
N LYS A 149 3.47 -5.93 -32.61
CA LYS A 149 4.31 -6.89 -31.88
C LYS A 149 4.05 -6.88 -30.38
N PHE A 150 3.77 -5.72 -29.79
CA PHE A 150 3.45 -5.60 -28.38
C PHE A 150 2.03 -6.06 -28.05
N ALA A 151 1.03 -5.59 -28.79
CA ALA A 151 -0.39 -5.85 -28.53
C ALA A 151 -0.80 -7.29 -28.87
N LEU A 152 -0.23 -7.86 -29.93
CA LEU A 152 -0.52 -9.21 -30.41
C LEU A 152 0.52 -10.24 -29.95
N ALA A 153 1.37 -9.86 -28.99
CA ALA A 153 2.38 -10.75 -28.44
C ALA A 153 1.73 -12.03 -27.90
N ARG A 154 2.12 -13.19 -28.45
CA ARG A 154 1.70 -14.51 -27.95
C ARG A 154 2.45 -14.93 -26.69
N THR A 155 3.51 -14.20 -26.34
CA THR A 155 4.32 -14.42 -25.14
C THR A 155 4.10 -13.27 -24.17
N THR A 156 4.23 -13.57 -22.88
CA THR A 156 4.11 -12.56 -21.84
C THR A 156 5.29 -11.59 -21.92
N VAL A 157 5.01 -10.30 -21.78
CA VAL A 157 6.05 -9.28 -21.63
C VAL A 157 6.87 -9.61 -20.39
N ALA A 158 8.20 -9.61 -20.50
CA ALA A 158 9.07 -9.98 -19.39
C ALA A 158 8.77 -9.14 -18.12
N ASN A 159 8.72 -9.78 -16.94
CA ASN A 159 8.39 -9.13 -15.67
C ASN A 159 9.25 -7.90 -15.39
N GLU A 160 10.54 -7.96 -15.73
CA GLU A 160 11.46 -6.84 -15.58
C GLU A 160 11.07 -5.61 -16.40
N VAL A 161 10.58 -5.81 -17.63
CA VAL A 161 10.10 -4.74 -18.51
C VAL A 161 8.84 -4.10 -17.89
N GLN A 162 7.91 -4.93 -17.43
CA GLN A 162 6.69 -4.46 -16.76
C GLN A 162 7.02 -3.68 -15.48
N THR A 163 7.87 -4.23 -14.61
CA THR A 163 8.30 -3.56 -13.37
C THR A 163 8.95 -2.22 -13.67
N ASN A 164 9.87 -2.15 -14.64
CA ASN A 164 10.52 -0.89 -14.98
C ASN A 164 9.54 0.14 -15.56
N GLY A 165 8.61 -0.28 -16.42
CA GLY A 165 7.54 0.58 -16.93
C GLY A 165 6.65 1.13 -15.81
N ILE A 166 6.20 0.27 -14.89
CA ILE A 166 5.36 0.65 -13.75
C ILE A 166 6.04 1.69 -12.85
N TYR A 167 7.31 1.48 -12.50
CA TYR A 167 8.06 2.42 -11.67
C TYR A 167 8.28 3.77 -12.37
N ARG A 168 8.57 3.76 -13.69
CA ARG A 168 8.67 4.99 -14.49
C ARG A 168 7.33 5.73 -14.54
N ALA A 169 6.23 5.01 -14.77
CA ALA A 169 4.89 5.58 -14.80
C ALA A 169 4.49 6.24 -13.46
N SER A 170 4.84 5.60 -12.35
CA SER A 170 4.60 6.14 -11.00
C SER A 170 5.46 7.37 -10.71
N SER A 171 6.74 7.33 -11.09
CA SER A 171 7.66 8.46 -10.92
C SER A 171 7.27 9.66 -11.77
N ALA A 172 6.83 9.44 -13.01
CA ALA A 172 6.32 10.49 -13.89
C ALA A 172 5.01 11.10 -13.34
N TYR A 173 4.13 10.26 -12.79
CA TYR A 173 2.91 10.73 -12.13
C TYR A 173 3.19 11.60 -10.91
N HIS A 174 4.15 11.20 -10.08
CA HIS A 174 4.65 12.02 -8.96
C HIS A 174 5.26 13.34 -9.45
N ALA A 175 6.16 13.31 -10.44
CA ALA A 175 6.76 14.52 -11.00
C ALA A 175 5.71 15.47 -11.61
N GLY A 176 4.61 14.92 -12.11
CA GLY A 176 3.48 15.70 -12.61
C GLY A 176 2.79 16.56 -11.54
N VAL A 177 2.93 16.25 -10.24
CA VAL A 177 2.44 17.08 -9.13
C VAL A 177 3.08 18.46 -9.17
N SER A 178 4.38 18.54 -9.46
CA SER A 178 5.13 19.80 -9.48
C SER A 178 4.98 20.59 -10.78
N ALA A 179 4.48 19.97 -11.85
CA ALA A 179 4.46 20.56 -13.19
C ALA A 179 3.14 21.27 -13.54
N ARG A 180 2.06 21.02 -12.79
CA ARG A 180 0.80 21.74 -12.97
C ARG A 180 0.95 23.10 -12.31
N GLY A 181 0.93 24.17 -13.10
CA GLY A 181 1.09 25.57 -12.65
C GLY A 181 -0.05 26.10 -11.76
N GLU A 182 -0.54 25.28 -10.85
CA GLU A 182 -1.53 25.62 -9.84
C GLU A 182 -0.89 26.49 -8.76
N ARG A 183 -1.67 27.43 -8.20
CA ARG A 183 -1.26 28.12 -6.98
C ARG A 183 -1.12 27.08 -5.88
N ASP A 184 -0.02 27.16 -5.12
CA ASP A 184 0.25 26.31 -3.95
C ASP A 184 0.65 24.85 -4.27
N PHE A 185 1.21 24.60 -5.46
CA PHE A 185 1.71 23.28 -5.85
C PHE A 185 2.76 22.71 -4.87
N ASP A 186 3.58 23.58 -4.26
CA ASP A 186 4.59 23.20 -3.28
C ASP A 186 3.95 22.62 -2.02
N VAL A 187 2.81 23.20 -1.61
CA VAL A 187 2.03 22.74 -0.46
C VAL A 187 1.38 21.39 -0.74
N VAL A 188 0.76 21.24 -1.91
CA VAL A 188 0.16 19.97 -2.33
C VAL A 188 1.22 18.88 -2.43
N LEU A 189 2.38 19.18 -3.03
CA LEU A 189 3.49 18.23 -3.12
C LEU A 189 3.96 17.77 -1.74
N ARG A 190 4.21 18.69 -0.80
CA ARG A 190 4.60 18.34 0.57
C ARG A 190 3.56 17.47 1.26
N LEU A 191 2.27 17.77 1.07
CA LEU A 191 1.19 16.95 1.59
C LEU A 191 1.26 15.52 1.03
N ILE A 192 1.35 15.37 -0.29
CA ILE A 192 1.40 14.06 -0.96
C ILE A 192 2.66 13.29 -0.55
N GLU A 193 3.81 13.95 -0.42
CA GLU A 193 5.05 13.34 0.05
C GLU A 193 4.95 12.87 1.50
N GLY A 194 4.38 13.68 2.39
CA GLY A 194 4.25 13.33 3.81
C GLY A 194 3.32 12.14 4.00
N LEU A 195 2.14 12.19 3.37
CA LEU A 195 1.18 11.08 3.39
C LEU A 195 1.74 9.82 2.72
N GLY A 196 2.48 9.97 1.61
CA GLY A 196 3.05 8.84 0.87
C GLY A 196 4.09 8.09 1.68
N ARG A 197 4.97 8.82 2.36
CA ARG A 197 5.97 8.26 3.27
C ARG A 197 5.31 7.63 4.48
N TYR A 198 4.35 8.31 5.09
CA TYR A 198 3.65 7.77 6.26
C TYR A 198 2.89 6.48 5.92
N ALA A 199 2.19 6.43 4.79
CA ALA A 199 1.54 5.21 4.29
C ALA A 199 2.55 4.08 4.04
N ALA A 200 3.74 4.38 3.52
CA ALA A 200 4.78 3.39 3.33
C ALA A 200 5.27 2.81 4.67
N ILE A 201 5.49 3.65 5.68
CA ILE A 201 5.88 3.20 7.03
C ILE A 201 4.78 2.29 7.63
N LEU A 202 3.53 2.76 7.61
CA LEU A 202 2.37 2.03 8.16
C LEU A 202 2.11 0.67 7.50
N GLN A 203 2.60 0.44 6.28
CA GLN A 203 2.36 -0.80 5.52
C GLN A 203 3.60 -1.67 5.33
N SER A 204 4.80 -1.19 5.63
CA SER A 204 6.04 -1.90 5.32
C SER A 204 7.08 -1.92 6.44
N ASP A 205 6.89 -1.21 7.55
CA ASP A 205 7.84 -1.28 8.66
C ASP A 205 7.89 -2.70 9.26
N HIS A 206 9.01 -3.40 9.07
CA HIS A 206 9.20 -4.76 9.56
C HIS A 206 9.40 -4.83 11.08
N ARG A 207 9.57 -3.68 11.73
CA ARG A 207 9.72 -3.55 13.18
C ARG A 207 8.39 -3.38 13.88
N ASP A 208 7.34 -3.06 13.13
CA ASP A 208 5.99 -2.89 13.64
C ASP A 208 5.18 -4.19 13.41
N PRO A 209 4.88 -4.97 14.46
CA PRO A 209 4.09 -6.19 14.32
C PRO A 209 2.67 -5.93 13.81
N SER A 210 2.14 -4.71 14.00
CA SER A 210 0.81 -4.35 13.53
C SER A 210 0.72 -4.22 12.01
N VAL A 211 1.83 -4.14 11.28
CA VAL A 211 1.82 -4.12 9.79
C VAL A 211 1.23 -5.39 9.19
N MET A 212 1.52 -6.56 9.77
CA MET A 212 0.94 -7.83 9.34
C MET A 212 -0.42 -8.11 9.94
N GLY A 213 -0.70 -7.57 11.14
CA GLY A 213 -2.05 -7.53 11.68
C GLY A 213 -2.92 -6.65 10.80
N ARG A 214 -2.82 -5.34 10.98
CA ARG A 214 -3.60 -4.34 10.27
C ARG A 214 -3.07 -4.10 8.86
N SER A 215 -3.40 -5.03 7.96
CA SER A 215 -2.88 -5.05 6.60
C SER A 215 -3.40 -3.86 5.80
N GLU A 216 -2.49 -3.13 5.16
CA GLU A 216 -2.81 -2.06 4.22
C GLU A 216 -3.53 -0.86 4.89
N ARG A 217 -2.99 -0.36 6.01
CA ARG A 217 -3.38 0.94 6.62
C ARG A 217 -3.07 2.10 5.69
N GLY A 218 -3.98 3.07 5.55
CA GLY A 218 -3.71 4.26 4.73
C GLY A 218 -4.93 5.00 4.19
N ILE A 219 -6.12 4.76 4.75
CA ILE A 219 -7.27 5.66 4.58
C ILE A 219 -7.16 6.71 5.68
N PHE A 220 -6.70 7.91 5.35
CA PHE A 220 -6.57 8.99 6.33
C PHE A 220 -7.95 9.54 6.66
N GLN A 221 -8.28 9.53 7.95
CA GLN A 221 -9.53 10.03 8.50
C GLN A 221 -9.25 11.30 9.31
N VAL A 222 -9.86 12.41 8.90
CA VAL A 222 -9.67 13.73 9.50
C VAL A 222 -11.01 14.30 9.90
N ARG A 223 -11.14 14.71 11.17
CA ARG A 223 -12.31 15.43 11.66
C ARG A 223 -12.02 16.93 11.63
N PHE A 224 -12.92 17.70 11.01
CA PHE A 224 -12.88 19.15 10.96
C PHE A 224 -14.03 19.70 11.82
N GLU A 225 -13.70 20.21 13.00
CA GLU A 225 -14.68 20.65 13.99
C GLU A 225 -15.03 22.14 13.80
N ALA A 226 -14.04 22.95 13.46
CA ALA A 226 -14.15 24.41 13.39
C ALA A 226 -14.50 24.93 11.99
N ALA A 227 -14.46 24.08 10.95
CA ALA A 227 -14.83 24.45 9.59
C ALA A 227 -16.27 24.99 9.43
N ARG A 228 -17.18 24.68 10.37
CA ARG A 228 -18.58 25.17 10.39
C ARG A 228 -18.79 26.47 11.17
N SER A 229 -17.81 26.92 11.95
CA SER A 229 -17.94 28.11 12.80
C SER A 229 -17.50 29.36 12.03
N GLU A 230 -18.33 30.41 11.93
CA GLU A 230 -17.96 31.69 11.29
C GLU A 230 -16.95 32.52 12.11
N ARG A 231 -16.57 32.05 13.30
CA ARG A 231 -15.60 32.74 14.16
C ARG A 231 -14.23 32.82 13.49
N VAL A 232 -13.60 33.99 13.61
CA VAL A 232 -12.22 34.26 13.17
C VAL A 232 -11.24 33.70 14.22
N ASP A 233 -11.27 32.39 14.41
CA ASP A 233 -10.28 31.68 15.24
C ASP A 233 -9.10 31.24 14.35
N PRO A 234 -7.84 31.52 14.73
CA PRO A 234 -6.66 30.96 14.07
C PRO A 234 -6.74 29.44 13.82
N ALA A 235 -7.32 28.66 14.73
CA ALA A 235 -7.48 27.22 14.56
C ALA A 235 -8.45 26.87 13.41
N ALA A 236 -9.60 27.55 13.36
CA ALA A 236 -10.58 27.40 12.28
C ALA A 236 -9.98 27.77 10.91
N LYS A 237 -9.13 28.80 10.86
CA LYS A 237 -8.42 29.19 9.63
C LYS A 237 -7.46 28.10 9.14
N ARG A 238 -6.72 27.45 10.06
CA ARG A 238 -5.82 26.33 9.72
C ARG A 238 -6.59 25.13 9.20
N GLU A 239 -7.68 24.75 9.86
CA GLU A 239 -8.54 23.66 9.41
C GLU A 239 -9.08 23.88 8.00
N ARG A 240 -9.62 25.08 7.72
CA ARG A 240 -10.11 25.43 6.37
C ARG A 240 -9.00 25.38 5.33
N ALA A 241 -7.79 25.83 5.67
CA ALA A 241 -6.65 25.76 4.77
C ALA A 241 -6.25 24.30 4.47
N VAL A 242 -6.20 23.43 5.48
CA VAL A 242 -5.97 21.99 5.28
C VAL A 242 -7.04 21.38 4.38
N LEU A 243 -8.31 21.65 4.65
CA LEU A 243 -9.43 21.17 3.85
C LEU A 243 -9.29 21.60 2.37
N ASN A 244 -8.92 22.85 2.13
CA ASN A 244 -8.70 23.37 0.77
C ASN A 244 -7.56 22.65 0.05
N VAL A 245 -6.42 22.42 0.72
CA VAL A 245 -5.28 21.71 0.13
C VAL A 245 -5.66 20.26 -0.20
N VAL A 246 -6.39 19.58 0.70
CA VAL A 246 -6.88 18.21 0.47
C VAL A 246 -7.83 18.17 -0.74
N ARG A 247 -8.75 19.14 -0.86
CA ARG A 247 -9.66 19.26 -2.02
C ARG A 247 -8.92 19.58 -3.32
N GLN A 248 -7.90 20.43 -3.28
CA GLN A 248 -7.04 20.68 -4.44
C GLN A 248 -6.33 19.40 -4.88
N ALA A 249 -5.75 18.66 -3.95
CA ALA A 249 -5.08 17.39 -4.23
C ALA A 249 -6.06 16.31 -4.76
N GLU A 250 -7.32 16.31 -4.31
CA GLU A 250 -8.40 15.48 -4.87
C GLU A 250 -8.73 15.87 -6.32
N ILE A 251 -8.98 17.16 -6.59
CA ILE A 251 -9.30 17.67 -7.93
C ILE A 251 -8.16 17.38 -8.91
N ALA A 252 -6.92 17.54 -8.46
CA ALA A 252 -5.74 17.21 -9.24
C ALA A 252 -5.57 15.69 -9.48
N GLY A 253 -6.29 14.85 -8.73
CA GLY A 253 -6.36 13.40 -8.89
C GLY A 253 -5.38 12.61 -8.03
N TYR A 254 -4.60 13.26 -7.16
CA TYR A 254 -3.60 12.62 -6.31
C TYR A 254 -4.19 11.95 -5.06
N LEU A 255 -5.36 12.43 -4.62
CA LEU A 255 -6.16 11.84 -3.56
C LEU A 255 -7.47 11.28 -4.11
N ARG A 256 -8.00 10.26 -3.44
CA ARG A 256 -9.33 9.72 -3.65
C ARG A 256 -10.12 9.79 -2.35
N MET A 257 -11.31 10.37 -2.40
CA MET A 257 -12.24 10.30 -1.28
C MET A 257 -12.75 8.87 -1.11
N VAL A 258 -12.98 8.49 0.14
CA VAL A 258 -13.51 7.19 0.52
C VAL A 258 -14.80 7.43 1.27
N ASP A 259 -15.91 6.91 0.75
CA ASP A 259 -17.20 7.05 1.41
C ASP A 259 -17.18 6.36 2.78
N PRO A 260 -17.79 6.98 3.81
CA PRO A 260 -17.99 6.28 5.07
C PRO A 260 -18.90 5.06 4.85
N PRO A 261 -18.71 3.95 5.59
CA PRO A 261 -19.67 2.86 5.57
C PRO A 261 -21.03 3.39 6.04
N ASN A 262 -22.11 2.85 5.47
CA ASN A 262 -23.49 3.35 5.60
C ASN A 262 -24.00 3.54 7.04
N HIS A 263 -23.29 3.04 8.07
CA HIS A 263 -23.64 3.18 9.49
C HIS A 263 -23.18 4.51 10.12
N ASP A 264 -22.20 5.23 9.55
CA ASP A 264 -21.64 6.46 10.14
C ASP A 264 -22.42 7.74 9.78
N VAL A 265 -23.24 7.68 8.71
CA VAL A 265 -23.90 8.86 8.11
C VAL A 265 -24.88 9.57 9.05
N ARG A 266 -25.41 8.88 10.07
CA ARG A 266 -26.40 9.45 11.01
C ARG A 266 -25.80 10.22 12.19
N SER A 267 -24.49 10.06 12.49
CA SER A 267 -23.81 10.78 13.58
C SER A 267 -23.19 12.12 13.13
N ASP A 268 -22.94 12.28 11.83
CA ASP A 268 -22.18 13.38 11.21
C ASP A 268 -22.83 14.78 11.28
N LEU A 269 -24.10 14.87 11.68
CA LEU A 269 -24.80 16.16 11.70
C LEU A 269 -24.40 17.01 12.92
N ARG A 270 -23.94 16.43 14.04
CA ARG A 270 -23.65 17.17 15.28
C ARG A 270 -22.16 17.29 15.66
N GLN A 271 -21.22 16.58 15.02
CA GLN A 271 -19.82 16.42 15.48
C GLN A 271 -18.73 16.89 14.47
N GLY A 272 -19.03 17.88 13.62
CA GLY A 272 -18.08 18.37 12.61
C GLY A 272 -18.13 17.62 11.28
N GLN A 273 -17.27 17.98 10.33
CA GLN A 273 -17.15 17.31 9.04
C GLN A 273 -16.07 16.22 9.11
N LEU A 274 -16.46 14.96 8.96
CA LEU A 274 -15.52 13.85 8.82
C LEU A 274 -15.12 13.69 7.34
N LEU A 275 -13.82 13.68 7.07
CA LEU A 275 -13.28 13.45 5.74
C LEU A 275 -12.40 12.20 5.75
N ARG A 276 -12.66 11.27 4.83
CA ARG A 276 -11.85 10.08 4.62
C ARG A 276 -11.29 10.10 3.21
N PHE A 277 -9.98 9.97 3.10
CA PHE A 277 -9.30 9.96 1.80
C PHE A 277 -8.06 9.06 1.83
N ARG A 278 -7.61 8.66 0.65
CA ARG A 278 -6.37 7.90 0.46
C ARG A 278 -5.59 8.46 -0.72
N LEU A 279 -4.32 8.13 -0.77
CA LEU A 279 -3.50 8.40 -1.94
C LEU A 279 -3.97 7.58 -3.15
N HIS A 280 -3.77 8.14 -4.34
CA HIS A 280 -3.96 7.43 -5.59
C HIS A 280 -3.02 6.22 -5.67
N ARG A 281 -3.53 5.05 -6.06
CA ARG A 281 -2.74 3.80 -6.08
C ARG A 281 -1.54 3.86 -7.02
N ARG A 282 -1.61 4.70 -8.06
CA ARG A 282 -0.49 4.95 -8.97
C ARG A 282 0.78 5.47 -8.28
N LEU A 283 0.67 6.06 -7.09
CA LEU A 283 1.81 6.49 -6.27
C LEU A 283 2.47 5.34 -5.48
N ALA A 284 1.82 4.16 -5.40
CA ALA A 284 2.29 3.03 -4.62
C ALA A 284 3.71 2.57 -4.98
N PRO A 285 4.08 2.41 -6.27
CA PRO A 285 5.45 2.03 -6.63
C PRO A 285 6.49 3.07 -6.22
N TYR A 286 6.17 4.38 -6.33
CA TYR A 286 7.09 5.46 -5.98
C TYR A 286 7.40 5.50 -4.48
N TYR A 287 6.38 5.42 -3.62
CA TYR A 287 6.57 5.49 -2.17
C TYR A 287 6.84 4.14 -1.52
N GLY A 288 6.47 3.03 -2.16
CA GLY A 288 6.67 1.69 -1.61
C GLY A 288 5.54 1.19 -0.70
N PHE A 289 4.32 1.73 -0.83
CA PHE A 289 3.13 1.17 -0.18
C PHE A 289 2.38 0.19 -1.11
N SER A 290 1.31 -0.45 -0.63
CA SER A 290 0.56 -1.46 -1.39
C SER A 290 -0.17 -0.89 -2.61
N TYR A 291 -0.03 -1.56 -3.76
CA TYR A 291 -0.75 -1.26 -5.00
C TYR A 291 -2.21 -1.69 -4.99
N ARG A 292 -2.63 -2.57 -4.06
CA ARG A 292 -4.04 -3.02 -3.92
C ARG A 292 -4.91 -1.94 -3.27
N GLY A 293 -4.26 -1.00 -2.59
CA GLY A 293 -4.90 0.09 -1.88
C GLY A 293 -5.23 -0.26 -0.43
N PRO A 294 -5.42 0.77 0.39
CA PRO A 294 -5.65 0.60 1.81
C PRO A 294 -7.08 0.14 2.13
N TYR A 295 -7.20 -0.60 3.24
CA TYR A 295 -8.48 -1.04 3.82
C TYR A 295 -8.79 -0.37 5.14
N GLU A 296 -7.75 -0.01 5.89
CA GLU A 296 -7.93 0.45 7.27
C GLU A 296 -7.75 1.96 7.41
N PRO A 297 -8.69 2.61 8.15
CA PRO A 297 -8.59 4.01 8.47
C PRO A 297 -7.47 4.28 9.48
N VAL A 298 -6.83 5.43 9.31
CA VAL A 298 -5.80 5.97 10.18
C VAL A 298 -6.26 7.36 10.56
N ALA A 299 -6.56 7.54 11.85
CA ALA A 299 -7.00 8.82 12.35
C ALA A 299 -5.83 9.81 12.36
N VAL A 300 -6.04 10.98 11.77
CA VAL A 300 -5.07 12.09 11.74
C VAL A 300 -5.82 13.38 11.99
N SER A 301 -5.32 14.22 12.87
CA SER A 301 -5.90 15.52 13.16
C SER A 301 -5.58 16.54 12.07
N ALA A 302 -6.46 17.55 11.91
CA ALA A 302 -6.19 18.65 10.98
C ALA A 302 -4.94 19.46 11.38
N SER A 303 -4.62 19.54 12.67
CA SER A 303 -3.41 20.20 13.18
C SER A 303 -2.12 19.47 12.81
N GLU A 304 -2.12 18.14 12.77
CA GLU A 304 -0.98 17.35 12.29
C GLU A 304 -0.77 17.55 10.80
N ILE A 305 -1.83 17.53 9.99
CA ILE A 305 -1.73 17.77 8.54
C ILE A 305 -1.32 19.22 8.26
N TRP A 306 -1.76 20.18 9.09
CA TRP A 306 -1.37 21.58 8.95
C TRP A 306 0.16 21.76 8.91
N GLN A 307 0.94 20.92 9.59
CA GLN A 307 2.41 21.02 9.58
C GLN A 307 3.02 20.86 8.18
N LEU A 308 2.38 20.09 7.30
CA LEU A 308 2.76 19.96 5.89
C LEU A 308 2.22 21.13 5.05
N CYS A 309 1.06 21.66 5.45
CA CYS A 309 0.35 22.73 4.75
C CYS A 309 0.81 24.15 5.10
N ASP A 310 1.57 24.31 6.19
CA ASP A 310 2.04 25.61 6.66
C ASP A 310 3.03 26.21 5.66
N ARG A 311 2.76 27.45 5.25
CA ARG A 311 3.62 28.19 4.30
C ARG A 311 4.71 28.97 5.01
N VAL A 312 4.52 29.27 6.29
CA VAL A 312 5.44 30.10 7.08
C VAL A 312 6.54 29.23 7.67
N SER A 313 6.16 28.05 8.16
CA SER A 313 7.09 27.10 8.78
C SER A 313 6.75 25.67 8.37
N PRO A 314 6.96 25.29 7.09
CA PRO A 314 6.69 23.94 6.63
C PRO A 314 7.63 22.93 7.30
N VAL A 315 7.07 21.79 7.72
CA VAL A 315 7.86 20.64 8.17
C VAL A 315 8.28 19.80 6.95
N GLU A 316 9.50 19.25 7.00
CA GLU A 316 9.96 18.33 5.96
C GLU A 316 9.10 17.05 5.95
N PRO A 317 8.59 16.60 4.79
CA PRO A 317 7.70 15.44 4.70
C PRO A 317 8.23 14.15 5.34
N ILE A 318 9.55 13.93 5.29
CA ILE A 318 10.21 12.77 5.91
C ILE A 318 10.09 12.84 7.43
N LEU A 319 10.52 13.97 8.01
CA LEU A 319 10.50 14.19 9.46
C LEU A 319 9.09 14.14 10.01
N TRP A 320 8.12 14.68 9.27
CA TRP A 320 6.72 14.59 9.63
C TRP A 320 6.24 13.14 9.69
N ALA A 321 6.51 12.34 8.64
CA ALA A 321 6.09 10.95 8.58
C ALA A 321 6.72 10.09 9.69
N ASP A 322 8.01 10.29 9.97
CA ASP A 322 8.72 9.59 11.05
C ASP A 322 8.16 9.98 12.43
N SER A 323 7.88 11.28 12.64
CA SER A 323 7.25 11.77 13.88
C SER A 323 5.85 11.21 14.10
N MET A 324 5.04 11.10 13.03
CA MET A 324 3.70 10.50 13.09
C MET A 324 3.77 9.01 13.42
N ALA A 325 4.73 8.28 12.84
CA ALA A 325 4.92 6.85 13.11
C ALA A 325 5.43 6.56 14.52
N ALA A 326 6.24 7.47 15.09
CA ALA A 326 6.78 7.32 16.45
C ALA A 326 5.74 7.53 17.57
N ASN A 327 4.63 8.23 17.28
CA ASN A 327 3.58 8.54 18.25
C ASN A 327 2.23 7.88 17.86
N PRO A 328 2.08 6.55 17.97
CA PRO A 328 0.87 5.84 17.56
C PRO A 328 -0.37 6.10 18.44
N ASN A 329 -0.23 6.83 19.56
CA ASN A 329 -1.32 7.16 20.47
C ASN A 329 -1.81 8.60 20.23
N MET A 330 -3.05 8.81 19.77
CA MET A 330 -3.82 10.05 20.05
C MET A 330 -5.31 9.99 19.70
N LEU A 331 -5.81 8.99 18.97
CA LEU A 331 -7.26 8.76 18.82
C LEU A 331 -7.58 7.30 19.08
N ASP A 332 -8.48 7.07 20.02
CA ASP A 332 -8.95 5.76 20.50
C ASP A 332 -9.28 4.84 19.30
N GLN A 333 -8.34 3.92 19.01
CA GLN A 333 -8.42 3.00 17.87
C GLN A 333 -9.26 1.75 18.20
N SER A 334 -9.95 1.76 19.35
CA SER A 334 -10.75 0.65 19.87
C SER A 334 -12.09 0.46 19.16
N GLU A 335 -12.57 1.44 18.38
CA GLU A 335 -13.85 1.33 17.66
C GLU A 335 -13.76 0.65 16.28
N LEU A 336 -12.56 0.27 15.81
CA LEU A 336 -12.35 -0.09 14.39
C LEU A 336 -11.77 -1.48 14.14
N SER A 337 -11.54 -2.29 15.17
CA SER A 337 -11.33 -3.72 14.96
C SER A 337 -12.67 -4.38 14.66
N LEU A 338 -12.90 -4.76 13.39
CA LEU A 338 -13.93 -5.74 13.05
C LEU A 338 -13.62 -7.01 13.84
N GLY A 339 -14.34 -7.19 14.94
CA GLY A 339 -14.22 -8.33 15.83
C GLY A 339 -14.34 -9.63 15.04
N TRP A 340 -13.40 -10.53 15.27
CA TRP A 340 -13.36 -11.86 14.68
C TRP A 340 -14.39 -12.82 15.32
N ASP A 341 -15.22 -12.32 16.24
CA ASP A 341 -16.11 -13.11 17.11
C ASP A 341 -17.61 -12.90 16.84
N ALA A 342 -17.99 -12.39 15.67
CA ALA A 342 -19.38 -12.44 15.23
C ALA A 342 -19.55 -13.64 14.28
N ASP A 343 -19.98 -14.75 14.87
CA ASP A 343 -20.51 -16.00 14.28
C ASP A 343 -19.73 -17.25 14.73
N GLN A 344 -19.92 -17.62 16.00
CA GLN A 344 -19.97 -19.02 16.44
C GLN A 344 -21.44 -19.42 16.61
#